data_AF-A0A956GXI5-F1
#
_entry.id   AF-A0A956GXI5-F1
#
_cell.length_a   1.000
_cell.length_b   1.000
_cell.length_c   1.000
_cell.angle_alpha   90.00
_cell.angle_beta   90.00
_cell.angle_gamma   90.00
#
_symmetry.space_group_name_H-M   'P 1'
#
loop_
_entity.id
_entity.type
_entity.pdbx_description
1 polymer ?
#
loop_
_entity_poly.entity_id
_entity_poly.type
_entity_poly.pdbx_seq_one_letter_code
_entity_poly.pdbx_strand_id
1 'polypeptide(L)'
;MRWYLSNVYGAQEGPGRIPYFADPARVGAFAVDLDALRARDNAALFRLLVLMSLFQSRRDVDIMTSQRAMPAREVRALTSPALLRVLVGESRCDRMRTAAEFDSRCDVRRDFERGTATCGHRPRSECHVKDATLAIRRMDDMGMLPTSAWLHIGPDGLQRWFEDACAATASPTERARLLAKRLATIRRIGPKLAAMYVSALAVPELTPGFAPWWPEVDASRMVVVDANVARVIDHLRRGRGMTTYERMAGWLIAVADRVDLRDLNPDLPQRSPRLVQQALYAFRSRSNRSDRADPCAHRPCHVCPSRVCPFDATRGRVRV
;
A
#
# COMPACT_ATOMS: atom_id res chain seq x y z
N MET A 1 -20.13 6.67 3.86
CA MET A 1 -20.57 5.30 3.49
C MET A 1 -21.57 5.27 2.34
N ARG A 2 -22.80 5.79 2.46
CA ARG A 2 -23.80 5.72 1.37
C ARG A 2 -23.25 6.08 -0.02
N TRP A 3 -22.58 7.23 -0.16
CA TRP A 3 -21.94 7.62 -1.43
C TRP A 3 -20.97 6.56 -1.96
N TYR A 4 -20.11 5.99 -1.11
CA TYR A 4 -19.14 4.98 -1.51
C TYR A 4 -19.82 3.70 -1.99
N LEU A 5 -20.86 3.26 -1.29
CA LEU A 5 -21.62 2.07 -1.67
C LEU A 5 -22.34 2.25 -3.00
N SER A 6 -22.88 3.44 -3.28
CA SER A 6 -23.61 3.70 -4.53
C SER A 6 -22.71 3.99 -5.73
N ASN A 7 -21.48 4.49 -5.53
CA ASN A 7 -20.65 5.01 -6.63
C ASN A 7 -19.35 4.23 -6.85
N VAL A 8 -18.89 3.46 -5.85
CA VAL A 8 -17.54 2.87 -5.85
C VAL A 8 -17.59 1.38 -5.57
N TYR A 9 -18.26 0.97 -4.50
CA TYR A 9 -18.37 -0.44 -4.11
C TYR A 9 -19.20 -1.24 -5.13
N GLY A 10 -18.66 -2.34 -5.65
CA GLY A 10 -19.23 -3.13 -6.75
C GLY A 10 -19.07 -2.51 -8.15
N ALA A 11 -18.92 -1.18 -8.24
CA ALA A 11 -18.73 -0.48 -9.50
C ALA A 11 -17.25 -0.42 -9.94
N GLN A 12 -16.35 -0.15 -9.00
CA GLN A 12 -14.93 0.14 -9.26
C GLN A 12 -13.98 -0.74 -8.45
N GLU A 13 -14.42 -1.17 -7.27
CA GLU A 13 -13.71 -2.07 -6.35
C GLU A 13 -14.75 -2.83 -5.51
N GLY A 14 -14.36 -3.89 -4.82
CA GLY A 14 -15.30 -4.74 -4.08
C GLY A 14 -15.88 -5.88 -4.93
N PRO A 15 -17.13 -6.33 -4.66
CA PRO A 15 -17.69 -7.54 -5.25
C PRO A 15 -17.71 -7.50 -6.79
N GLY A 16 -17.36 -8.62 -7.43
CA GLY A 16 -17.39 -8.74 -8.90
C GLY A 16 -16.30 -7.95 -9.63
N ARG A 17 -15.32 -7.38 -8.92
CA ARG A 17 -14.20 -6.64 -9.51
C ARG A 17 -12.87 -7.31 -9.19
N ILE A 18 -12.01 -7.37 -10.20
CA ILE A 18 -10.62 -7.83 -10.02
C ILE A 18 -9.90 -6.80 -9.14
N PRO A 19 -9.22 -7.21 -8.05
CA PRO A 19 -8.40 -6.30 -7.27
C PRO A 19 -7.36 -5.62 -8.15
N TYR A 20 -7.13 -4.32 -7.97
CA TYR A 20 -6.28 -3.54 -8.87
C TYR A 20 -4.85 -4.10 -9.01
N PHE A 21 -4.33 -4.74 -7.96
CA PHE A 21 -2.98 -5.32 -7.95
C PHE A 21 -2.87 -6.57 -8.82
N ALA A 22 -3.99 -7.18 -9.20
CA ALA A 22 -4.06 -8.33 -10.10
C ALA A 22 -4.49 -7.95 -11.52
N ASP A 23 -4.73 -6.67 -11.80
CA ASP A 23 -5.15 -6.17 -13.10
C ASP A 23 -3.96 -5.64 -13.91
N PRO A 24 -3.49 -6.36 -14.96
CA PRO A 24 -2.36 -5.91 -15.78
C PRO A 24 -2.62 -4.59 -16.51
N ALA A 25 -3.87 -4.24 -16.79
CA ALA A 25 -4.19 -2.96 -17.41
C ALA A 25 -3.93 -1.77 -16.46
N ARG A 26 -3.91 -2.02 -15.15
CA ARG A 26 -3.65 -1.01 -14.12
C ARG A 26 -2.20 -0.97 -13.66
N VAL A 27 -1.58 -2.13 -13.46
CA VAL A 27 -0.23 -2.22 -12.86
C VAL A 27 0.83 -2.86 -13.76
N GLY A 28 0.47 -3.25 -14.99
CA GLY A 28 1.39 -3.86 -15.96
C GLY A 28 1.98 -5.18 -15.46
N ALA A 29 3.28 -5.38 -15.66
CA ALA A 29 3.99 -6.60 -15.28
C ALA A 29 4.08 -6.83 -13.76
N PHE A 30 3.68 -5.85 -12.93
CA PHE A 30 3.54 -6.04 -11.49
C PHE A 30 2.32 -6.86 -11.11
N ALA A 31 1.37 -7.09 -12.03
CA ALA A 31 0.17 -7.86 -11.74
C ALA A 31 0.52 -9.22 -11.09
N VAL A 32 -0.21 -9.54 -10.03
CA VAL A 32 -0.06 -10.78 -9.27
C VAL A 32 -1.18 -11.74 -9.62
N ASP A 33 -0.83 -13.01 -9.70
CA ASP A 33 -1.81 -14.09 -9.86
C ASP A 33 -2.57 -14.29 -8.54
N LEU A 34 -3.90 -14.24 -8.62
CA LEU A 34 -4.78 -14.44 -7.49
C LEU A 34 -4.71 -15.87 -6.95
N ASP A 35 -4.56 -16.87 -7.82
CA ASP A 35 -4.50 -18.28 -7.37
C ASP A 35 -3.19 -18.57 -6.66
N ALA A 36 -2.09 -18.02 -7.15
CA ALA A 36 -0.80 -18.05 -6.45
C ALA A 36 -0.88 -17.38 -5.06
N LEU A 37 -1.58 -16.24 -4.94
CA LEU A 37 -1.80 -15.59 -3.64
C LEU A 37 -2.70 -16.42 -2.71
N ARG A 38 -3.72 -17.11 -3.23
CA ARG A 38 -4.55 -18.06 -2.45
C ARG A 38 -3.73 -19.24 -1.93
N ALA A 39 -2.82 -19.74 -2.76
CA ALA A 39 -1.86 -20.77 -2.39
C ALA A 39 -0.74 -20.25 -1.46
N ARG A 40 -0.75 -18.95 -1.10
CA ARG A 40 0.28 -18.27 -0.29
C ARG A 40 1.68 -18.42 -0.90
N ASP A 41 1.77 -18.46 -2.23
CA ASP A 41 3.04 -18.54 -2.95
C ASP A 41 3.95 -17.35 -2.60
N ASN A 42 5.17 -17.66 -2.20
CA ASN A 42 6.13 -16.67 -1.72
C ASN A 42 6.52 -15.65 -2.80
N ALA A 43 6.60 -16.03 -4.07
CA ALA A 43 6.94 -15.10 -5.15
C ALA A 43 5.78 -14.12 -5.43
N ALA A 44 4.54 -14.60 -5.43
CA ALA A 44 3.35 -13.77 -5.56
C ALA A 44 3.19 -12.81 -4.37
N LEU A 45 3.37 -13.30 -3.14
CA LEU A 45 3.32 -12.48 -1.92
C LEU A 45 4.40 -11.38 -1.93
N PHE A 46 5.63 -11.73 -2.34
CA PHE A 46 6.74 -10.78 -2.45
C PHE A 46 6.50 -9.73 -3.55
N ARG A 47 6.01 -10.14 -4.72
CA ARG A 47 5.65 -9.21 -5.80
C ARG A 47 4.58 -8.24 -5.34
N LEU A 48 3.54 -8.72 -4.66
CA LEU A 48 2.50 -7.87 -4.09
C LEU A 48 3.10 -6.87 -3.08
N LEU A 49 4.05 -7.31 -2.24
CA LEU A 49 4.68 -6.46 -1.23
C LEU A 49 5.42 -5.30 -1.89
N VAL A 50 6.25 -5.60 -2.91
CA VAL A 50 6.98 -4.58 -3.65
C VAL A 50 6.01 -3.65 -4.38
N LEU A 51 5.02 -4.19 -5.11
CA LEU A 51 3.98 -3.42 -5.81
C LEU A 51 3.31 -2.42 -4.87
N MET A 52 2.79 -2.90 -3.74
CA MET A 52 2.04 -2.09 -2.78
C MET A 52 2.93 -1.06 -2.10
N SER A 53 4.20 -1.40 -1.87
CA SER A 53 5.14 -0.47 -1.25
C SER A 53 5.49 0.71 -2.14
N LEU A 54 5.23 0.63 -3.45
CA LEU A 54 5.30 1.77 -4.35
C LEU A 54 4.12 2.76 -4.18
N PHE A 55 3.17 2.60 -3.26
CA PHE A 55 2.07 3.57 -2.99
C PHE A 55 2.39 4.56 -1.86
N GLN A 56 3.52 5.27 -1.98
CA GLN A 56 3.95 6.31 -1.02
C GLN A 56 3.75 7.71 -1.60
N SER A 57 4.49 8.73 -1.18
CA SER A 57 4.44 10.17 -1.52
C SER A 57 4.13 10.59 -2.98
N ARG A 58 3.00 10.20 -3.55
CA ARG A 58 2.46 10.57 -4.88
C ARG A 58 0.99 10.14 -4.98
N ARG A 59 0.27 10.60 -6.01
CA ARG A 59 -1.10 10.17 -6.33
C ARG A 59 -1.08 8.75 -6.91
N ASP A 60 -2.02 7.91 -6.50
CA ASP A 60 -2.12 6.51 -6.93
C ASP A 60 -2.17 6.35 -8.45
N VAL A 61 -2.89 7.24 -9.15
CA VAL A 61 -2.98 7.23 -10.63
C VAL A 61 -1.62 7.38 -11.31
N ASP A 62 -0.74 8.23 -10.77
CA ASP A 62 0.59 8.42 -11.32
C ASP A 62 1.49 7.21 -11.04
N ILE A 63 1.30 6.59 -9.87
CA ILE A 63 2.03 5.39 -9.44
C ILE A 63 1.65 4.22 -10.34
N MET A 64 0.36 3.96 -10.52
CA MET A 64 -0.15 2.91 -11.41
C MET A 64 0.29 3.14 -12.86
N THR A 65 0.28 4.39 -13.34
CA THR A 65 0.82 4.73 -14.67
C THR A 65 2.31 4.37 -14.79
N SER A 66 3.10 4.68 -13.77
CA SER A 66 4.53 4.37 -13.74
C SER A 66 4.79 2.86 -13.66
N GLN A 67 4.01 2.14 -12.84
CA GLN A 67 4.07 0.67 -12.72
C GLN A 67 3.74 -0.01 -14.05
N ARG A 68 2.65 0.43 -14.70
CA ARG A 68 2.20 -0.09 -15.99
C ARG A 68 3.22 0.11 -17.11
N ALA A 69 3.92 1.25 -17.09
CA ALA A 69 4.94 1.59 -18.07
C ALA A 69 6.29 0.89 -17.82
N MET A 70 6.49 0.26 -16.65
CA MET A 70 7.76 -0.37 -16.32
C MET A 70 7.96 -1.67 -17.14
N PRO A 71 9.09 -1.83 -17.86
CA PRO A 71 9.37 -3.04 -18.61
C PRO A 71 9.37 -4.30 -17.74
N ALA A 72 8.84 -5.41 -18.27
CA ALA A 72 8.73 -6.68 -17.53
C ALA A 72 10.08 -7.17 -16.96
N ARG A 73 11.19 -6.93 -17.66
CA ARG A 73 12.54 -7.26 -17.17
C ARG A 73 12.90 -6.50 -15.88
N GLU A 74 12.53 -5.22 -15.80
CA GLU A 74 12.81 -4.38 -14.64
C GLU A 74 11.90 -4.81 -13.49
N VAL A 75 10.62 -5.04 -13.75
CA VAL A 75 9.70 -5.59 -12.74
C VAL A 75 10.20 -6.92 -12.19
N ARG A 76 10.69 -7.84 -13.05
CA ARG A 76 11.26 -9.11 -12.61
C ARG A 76 12.49 -8.94 -11.73
N ALA A 77 13.37 -7.99 -12.05
CA ALA A 77 14.53 -7.65 -11.22
C ALA A 77 14.14 -7.14 -9.83
N LEU A 78 13.02 -6.41 -9.73
CA LEU A 78 12.51 -5.87 -8.46
C LEU A 78 11.69 -6.88 -7.65
N THR A 79 11.04 -7.86 -8.29
CA THR A 79 9.95 -8.64 -7.65
C THR A 79 10.20 -10.14 -7.58
N SER A 80 11.34 -10.63 -8.09
CA SER A 80 11.69 -12.05 -8.03
C SER A 80 12.61 -12.35 -6.84
N PRO A 81 12.14 -13.05 -5.80
CA PRO A 81 13.00 -13.47 -4.68
C PRO A 81 14.19 -14.30 -5.15
N ALA A 82 13.98 -15.19 -6.14
CA ALA A 82 15.03 -16.03 -6.68
C ALA A 82 16.16 -15.23 -7.35
N LEU A 83 15.80 -14.15 -8.06
CA LEU A 83 16.79 -13.27 -8.69
C LEU A 83 17.47 -12.39 -7.65
N LEU A 84 16.74 -11.83 -6.69
CA LEU A 84 17.31 -11.05 -5.60
C LEU A 84 18.29 -11.88 -4.75
N ARG A 85 18.00 -13.16 -4.52
CA ARG A 85 18.91 -14.10 -3.87
C ARG A 85 20.26 -14.18 -4.60
N VAL A 86 20.24 -14.35 -5.92
CA VAL A 86 21.46 -14.41 -6.74
C VAL A 86 22.19 -13.07 -6.70
N LEU A 87 21.48 -11.97 -6.94
CA LEU A 87 22.04 -10.61 -6.96
C LEU A 87 22.67 -10.20 -5.62
N VAL A 88 22.09 -10.64 -4.50
CA VAL A 88 22.64 -10.43 -3.15
C VAL A 88 23.82 -11.36 -2.90
N GLY A 89 23.71 -12.65 -3.24
CA GLY A 89 24.76 -13.64 -3.02
C GLY A 89 26.05 -13.38 -3.83
N GLU A 90 25.91 -12.87 -5.05
CA GLU A 90 27.05 -12.51 -5.90
C GLU A 90 27.60 -11.11 -5.62
N SER A 91 26.91 -10.31 -4.80
CA SER A 91 27.33 -8.95 -4.50
C SER A 91 28.62 -8.93 -3.68
N ARG A 92 29.62 -8.21 -4.19
CA ARG A 92 30.86 -7.93 -3.46
C ARG A 92 30.71 -6.80 -2.44
N CYS A 93 29.52 -6.23 -2.27
CA CYS A 93 29.26 -5.14 -1.34
C CYS A 93 29.01 -5.72 0.06
N ASP A 94 29.90 -5.43 1.00
CA ASP A 94 29.81 -5.88 2.40
C ASP A 94 28.51 -5.43 3.10
N ARG A 95 27.93 -4.30 2.65
CA ARG A 95 26.64 -3.79 3.14
C ARG A 95 25.44 -4.69 2.81
N MET A 96 25.58 -5.71 1.97
CA MET A 96 24.46 -6.59 1.59
C MET A 96 24.43 -7.92 2.37
N ARG A 97 25.30 -8.10 3.37
CA ARG A 97 25.42 -9.37 4.11
C ARG A 97 24.21 -9.65 5.00
N THR A 98 23.69 -8.62 5.66
CA THR A 98 22.54 -8.74 6.57
C THR A 98 21.54 -7.60 6.34
N ALA A 99 20.28 -7.83 6.72
CA ALA A 99 19.26 -6.79 6.69
C ALA A 99 19.65 -5.54 7.51
N ALA A 100 20.21 -5.75 8.71
CA ALA A 100 20.62 -4.66 9.60
C ALA A 100 21.76 -3.82 9.01
N GLU A 101 22.79 -4.44 8.42
CA GLU A 101 23.88 -3.72 7.76
C GLU A 101 23.38 -2.98 6.52
N PHE A 102 22.51 -3.61 5.72
CA PHE A 102 21.96 -3.00 4.52
C PHE A 102 21.15 -1.75 4.86
N ASP A 103 20.19 -1.88 5.79
CA ASP A 103 19.27 -0.81 6.14
C ASP A 103 19.98 0.37 6.80
N SER A 104 21.05 0.13 7.56
CA SER A 104 21.79 1.19 8.25
C SER A 104 22.90 1.82 7.41
N ARG A 105 23.53 1.08 6.49
CA ARG A 105 24.75 1.53 5.79
C ARG A 105 24.56 1.78 4.31
N CYS A 106 23.59 1.15 3.65
CA CYS A 106 23.38 1.43 2.24
C CYS A 106 22.76 2.84 2.06
N ASP A 107 23.42 3.64 1.23
CA ASP A 107 23.10 5.05 0.97
C ASP A 107 22.92 5.29 -0.54
N VAL A 108 22.43 4.27 -1.26
CA VAL A 108 22.13 4.43 -2.68
C VAL A 108 21.10 5.53 -2.84
N ARG A 109 21.43 6.49 -3.70
CA ARG A 109 20.56 7.62 -4.02
C ARG A 109 20.62 7.95 -5.50
N ARG A 110 19.55 8.54 -6.01
CA ARG A 110 19.50 9.10 -7.36
C ARG A 110 20.36 10.36 -7.42
N ASP A 111 21.19 10.42 -8.46
CA ASP A 111 21.87 11.64 -8.89
C ASP A 111 20.99 12.30 -9.96
N PHE A 112 20.27 13.35 -9.57
CA PHE A 112 19.33 14.03 -10.47
C PHE A 112 20.03 14.82 -11.56
N GLU A 113 21.24 15.33 -11.31
CA GLU A 113 22.01 16.11 -12.28
C GLU A 113 22.52 15.21 -13.40
N ARG A 114 22.99 14.01 -13.05
CA ARG A 114 23.55 13.06 -14.00
C ARG A 114 22.54 12.08 -14.57
N GLY A 115 21.34 12.02 -14.00
CA GLY A 115 20.33 11.03 -14.36
C GLY A 115 20.73 9.60 -14.01
N THR A 116 21.68 9.41 -13.09
CA THR A 116 22.22 8.11 -12.67
C THR A 116 21.82 7.80 -11.21
N ALA A 117 22.24 6.65 -10.69
CA ALA A 117 22.19 6.35 -9.26
C ALA A 117 23.61 6.11 -8.74
N THR A 118 23.88 6.56 -7.52
CA THR A 118 25.19 6.53 -6.89
C THR A 118 25.09 6.12 -5.42
N CYS A 119 26.22 5.87 -4.77
CA CYS A 119 26.32 5.65 -3.32
C CYS A 119 27.70 6.12 -2.83
N GLY A 120 27.84 6.42 -1.54
CA GLY A 120 29.09 6.93 -0.98
C GLY A 120 30.22 5.89 -0.94
N HIS A 121 29.89 4.60 -0.84
CA HIS A 121 30.91 3.54 -0.67
C HIS A 121 31.54 3.06 -1.97
N ARG A 122 30.74 2.88 -3.02
CA ARG A 122 31.19 2.39 -4.33
C ARG A 122 30.48 3.14 -5.45
N PRO A 123 30.75 4.44 -5.64
CA PRO A 123 29.96 5.30 -6.52
C PRO A 123 29.93 4.81 -7.97
N ARG A 124 31.04 4.26 -8.48
CA ARG A 124 31.20 3.83 -9.89
C ARG A 124 30.91 2.35 -10.17
N SER A 125 30.70 1.53 -9.14
CA SER A 125 30.45 0.09 -9.34
C SER A 125 29.01 -0.18 -9.77
N GLU A 126 28.83 -1.18 -10.61
CA GLU A 126 27.53 -1.77 -10.92
C GLU A 126 26.89 -2.31 -9.63
N CYS A 127 25.57 -2.15 -9.53
CA CYS A 127 24.81 -2.51 -8.34
C CYS A 127 23.33 -2.57 -8.66
N HIS A 128 22.71 -3.73 -8.48
CA HIS A 128 21.28 -3.92 -8.73
C HIS A 128 20.38 -2.94 -7.96
N VAL A 129 20.82 -2.44 -6.80
CA VAL A 129 20.09 -1.43 -6.02
C VAL A 129 20.10 -0.06 -6.72
N LYS A 130 21.20 0.29 -7.42
CA LYS A 130 21.26 1.50 -8.25
C LYS A 130 20.35 1.35 -9.46
N ASP A 131 20.40 0.20 -10.12
CA ASP A 131 19.53 -0.10 -11.27
C ASP A 131 18.06 -0.05 -10.87
N ALA A 132 17.72 -0.62 -9.71
CA ALA A 132 16.38 -0.54 -9.13
C ALA A 132 15.94 0.91 -8.85
N THR A 133 16.84 1.76 -8.33
CA THR A 133 16.56 3.18 -8.10
C THR A 133 16.26 3.90 -9.42
N LEU A 134 17.01 3.59 -10.48
CA LEU A 134 16.80 4.14 -11.81
C LEU A 134 15.52 3.62 -12.50
N ALA A 135 15.14 2.37 -12.25
CA ALA A 135 13.90 1.79 -12.78
C ALA A 135 12.66 2.39 -12.09
N ILE A 136 12.68 2.47 -10.75
CA ILE A 136 11.56 2.99 -9.96
C ILE A 136 11.33 4.50 -10.18
N ARG A 137 12.39 5.26 -10.52
CA ARG A 137 12.36 6.70 -10.84
C ARG A 137 11.65 7.56 -9.80
N ARG A 138 11.70 7.14 -8.54
CA ARG A 138 10.89 7.76 -7.49
C ARG A 138 11.59 7.72 -6.14
N MET A 139 11.55 8.87 -5.46
CA MET A 139 12.39 9.12 -4.29
C MET A 139 13.86 8.89 -4.64
N ASP A 140 14.74 9.31 -3.76
CA ASP A 140 16.17 9.19 -3.99
C ASP A 140 16.65 7.74 -3.85
N ASP A 141 16.08 6.94 -2.94
CA ASP A 141 16.63 5.62 -2.57
C ASP A 141 15.62 4.46 -2.66
N MET A 142 14.50 4.61 -3.37
CA MET A 142 13.45 3.58 -3.39
C MET A 142 13.90 2.25 -4.00
N GLY A 143 15.00 2.23 -4.77
CA GLY A 143 15.63 1.01 -5.24
C GLY A 143 16.17 0.10 -4.14
N MET A 144 16.32 0.61 -2.91
CA MET A 144 16.71 -0.18 -1.74
C MET A 144 15.60 -1.13 -1.25
N LEU A 145 14.33 -0.84 -1.55
CA LEU A 145 13.18 -1.56 -1.02
C LEU A 145 13.21 -3.07 -1.36
N PRO A 146 13.36 -3.51 -2.63
CA PRO A 146 13.37 -4.94 -2.96
C PRO A 146 14.45 -5.73 -2.23
N THR A 147 15.67 -5.19 -2.20
CA THR A 147 16.81 -5.84 -1.56
C THR A 147 16.65 -5.91 -0.05
N SER A 148 16.19 -4.82 0.59
CA SER A 148 15.84 -4.84 2.01
C SER A 148 14.75 -5.87 2.30
N ALA A 149 13.68 -5.90 1.52
CA ALA A 149 12.60 -6.86 1.67
C ALA A 149 13.11 -8.30 1.59
N TRP A 150 13.93 -8.63 0.59
CA TRP A 150 14.55 -9.96 0.47
C TRP A 150 15.45 -10.30 1.67
N LEU A 151 16.29 -9.36 2.14
CA LEU A 151 17.18 -9.59 3.27
C LEU A 151 16.43 -9.83 4.59
N HIS A 152 15.29 -9.18 4.81
CA HIS A 152 14.44 -9.41 5.98
C HIS A 152 13.66 -10.72 5.87
N ILE A 153 13.04 -10.96 4.71
CA ILE A 153 12.13 -12.09 4.50
C ILE A 153 12.90 -13.41 4.38
N GLY A 154 14.01 -13.39 3.64
CA GLY A 154 14.86 -14.55 3.43
C GLY A 154 14.22 -15.64 2.55
N PRO A 155 14.87 -16.81 2.45
CA PRO A 155 14.45 -17.92 1.60
C PRO A 155 13.12 -18.57 2.05
N ASP A 156 12.79 -18.52 3.34
CA ASP A 156 11.56 -19.10 3.88
C ASP A 156 10.30 -18.30 3.47
N GLY A 157 10.49 -17.04 3.08
CA GLY A 157 9.44 -16.23 2.49
C GLY A 157 8.40 -15.70 3.49
N LEU A 158 7.36 -15.07 2.94
CA LEU A 158 6.26 -14.47 3.70
C LEU A 158 5.26 -15.51 4.22
N GLN A 159 5.18 -16.68 3.59
CA GLN A 159 4.39 -17.79 4.11
C GLN A 159 4.88 -18.20 5.50
N ARG A 160 6.21 -18.27 5.72
CA ARG A 160 6.75 -18.57 7.04
C ARG A 160 6.38 -17.52 8.07
N TRP A 161 6.39 -16.24 7.69
CA TRP A 161 5.97 -15.15 8.59
C TRP A 161 4.50 -15.27 8.97
N PHE A 162 3.64 -15.69 8.05
CA PHE A 162 2.24 -15.99 8.30
C PHE A 162 2.08 -17.15 9.30
N GLU A 163 2.80 -18.25 9.10
CA GLU A 163 2.78 -19.42 9.99
C GLU A 163 3.28 -19.07 11.39
N ASP A 164 4.40 -18.34 11.50
CA ASP A 164 4.95 -17.86 12.77
C ASP A 164 3.93 -16.99 13.52
N ALA A 165 3.24 -16.07 12.83
CA ALA A 165 2.21 -15.24 13.43
C ALA A 165 1.04 -16.09 13.93
N CYS A 166 0.60 -17.07 13.15
CA CYS A 166 -0.48 -17.98 13.53
C CYS A 166 -0.15 -18.82 14.76
N ALA A 167 1.11 -19.25 14.89
CA ALA A 167 1.60 -19.98 16.05
C ALA A 167 1.78 -19.08 17.29
N ALA A 168 2.16 -17.81 17.11
CA ALA A 168 2.43 -16.90 18.22
C ALA A 168 1.19 -16.47 19.01
N THR A 169 0.00 -16.52 18.41
CA THR A 169 -1.25 -16.10 19.07
C THR A 169 -2.48 -16.73 18.43
N ALA A 170 -3.48 -17.01 19.25
CA ALA A 170 -4.79 -17.49 18.78
C ALA A 170 -5.66 -16.37 18.17
N SER A 171 -5.35 -15.09 18.45
CA SER A 171 -6.18 -13.95 18.02
C SER A 171 -5.89 -13.54 16.57
N PRO A 172 -6.86 -13.65 15.63
CA PRO A 172 -6.67 -13.23 14.23
C PRO A 172 -6.27 -11.75 14.07
N THR A 173 -6.81 -10.89 14.93
CA THR A 173 -6.47 -9.46 14.92
C THR A 173 -5.06 -9.19 15.42
N GLU A 174 -4.56 -10.00 16.36
CA GLU A 174 -3.19 -9.87 16.85
C GLU A 174 -2.18 -10.40 15.84
N ARG A 175 -2.50 -11.48 15.12
CA ARG A 175 -1.70 -11.96 13.96
C ARG A 175 -1.51 -10.86 12.93
N ALA A 176 -2.59 -10.13 12.60
CA ALA A 176 -2.53 -9.01 11.67
C ALA A 176 -1.57 -7.91 12.15
N ARG A 177 -1.59 -7.57 13.45
CA ARG A 177 -0.65 -6.61 14.05
C ARG A 177 0.79 -7.09 14.02
N LEU A 178 1.04 -8.36 14.37
CA LEU A 178 2.38 -8.95 14.34
C LEU A 178 2.97 -8.92 12.92
N LEU A 179 2.19 -9.34 11.92
CA LEU A 179 2.58 -9.30 10.52
C LEU A 179 2.90 -7.87 10.06
N ALA A 180 2.02 -6.90 10.34
CA ALA A 180 2.28 -5.52 9.95
C ALA A 180 3.49 -4.92 10.67
N LYS A 181 3.69 -5.23 11.95
CA LYS A 181 4.87 -4.79 12.71
C LYS A 181 6.16 -5.33 12.10
N ARG A 182 6.19 -6.61 11.72
CA ARG A 182 7.34 -7.25 11.06
C ARG A 182 7.57 -6.66 9.67
N LEU A 183 6.53 -6.45 8.88
CA LEU A 183 6.65 -5.80 7.56
C LEU A 183 7.17 -4.36 7.68
N ALA A 184 6.80 -3.63 8.73
CA ALA A 184 7.23 -2.26 8.94
C ALA A 184 8.71 -2.11 9.33
N THR A 185 9.45 -3.20 9.54
CA THR A 185 10.92 -3.15 9.73
C THR A 185 11.67 -3.08 8.41
N ILE A 186 11.03 -3.42 7.30
CA ILE A 186 11.64 -3.40 5.96
C ILE A 186 11.83 -1.94 5.54
N ARG A 187 13.02 -1.63 5.00
CA ARG A 187 13.32 -0.27 4.55
C ARG A 187 12.31 0.21 3.51
N ARG A 188 11.84 1.44 3.70
CA ARG A 188 10.76 2.08 2.93
C ARG A 188 9.38 1.46 3.12
N ILE A 189 9.17 0.54 4.05
CA ILE A 189 7.83 0.08 4.47
C ILE A 189 7.51 0.67 5.85
N GLY A 190 6.74 1.75 5.89
CA GLY A 190 6.21 2.29 7.15
C GLY A 190 4.90 1.60 7.58
N PRO A 191 4.40 1.88 8.81
CA PRO A 191 3.18 1.27 9.35
C PRO A 191 1.96 1.37 8.41
N LYS A 192 1.83 2.51 7.71
CA LYS A 192 0.79 2.74 6.70
C LYS A 192 0.78 1.67 5.60
N LEU A 193 1.94 1.38 5.02
CA LEU A 193 2.05 0.41 3.94
C LEU A 193 1.91 -1.02 4.42
N ALA A 194 2.48 -1.32 5.58
CA ALA A 194 2.33 -2.62 6.20
C ALA A 194 0.84 -2.93 6.47
N ALA A 195 0.10 -1.98 7.04
CA ALA A 195 -1.34 -2.10 7.22
C ALA A 195 -2.08 -2.25 5.88
N MET A 196 -1.67 -1.51 4.84
CA MET A 196 -2.25 -1.64 3.50
C MET A 196 -2.07 -3.05 2.94
N TYR A 197 -0.86 -3.60 3.02
CA TYR A 197 -0.52 -4.95 2.55
C TYR A 197 -1.31 -6.04 3.28
N VAL A 198 -1.27 -6.05 4.61
CA VAL A 198 -2.02 -7.04 5.40
C VAL A 198 -3.52 -6.90 5.15
N SER A 199 -4.04 -5.68 5.04
CA SER A 199 -5.46 -5.46 4.76
C SER A 199 -5.89 -6.05 3.41
N ALA A 200 -5.06 -5.94 2.38
CA ALA A 200 -5.40 -6.47 1.05
C ALA A 200 -5.52 -7.99 1.01
N LEU A 201 -4.89 -8.70 1.96
CA LEU A 201 -4.91 -10.16 2.03
C LEU A 201 -5.90 -10.71 3.06
N ALA A 202 -6.30 -9.90 4.05
CA ALA A 202 -7.04 -10.35 5.23
C ALA A 202 -8.40 -9.67 5.45
N VAL A 203 -8.83 -8.76 4.55
CA VAL A 203 -10.07 -8.00 4.72
C VAL A 203 -11.06 -8.35 3.61
N PRO A 204 -12.00 -9.28 3.85
CA PRO A 204 -12.90 -9.81 2.82
C PRO A 204 -13.76 -8.72 2.17
N GLU A 205 -14.15 -7.69 2.91
CA GLU A 205 -14.99 -6.62 2.38
C GLU A 205 -14.23 -5.66 1.43
N LEU A 206 -12.89 -5.60 1.45
CA LEU A 206 -12.12 -4.82 0.47
C LEU A 206 -11.96 -5.58 -0.85
N THR A 207 -11.82 -6.90 -0.76
CA THR A 207 -11.62 -7.82 -1.89
C THR A 207 -12.54 -9.04 -1.75
N PRO A 208 -13.87 -8.89 -1.91
CA PRO A 208 -14.82 -9.99 -1.71
C PRO A 208 -14.53 -11.18 -2.63
N GLY A 209 -14.52 -12.37 -2.04
CA GLY A 209 -14.10 -13.62 -2.71
C GLY A 209 -12.58 -13.79 -2.85
N PHE A 210 -11.79 -12.86 -2.31
CA PHE A 210 -10.34 -12.83 -2.44
C PHE A 210 -9.67 -12.20 -1.20
N ALA A 211 -9.80 -12.83 -0.03
CA ALA A 211 -9.01 -12.50 1.16
C ALA A 211 -8.29 -13.77 1.64
N PRO A 212 -7.15 -14.14 1.03
CA PRO A 212 -6.51 -15.46 1.21
C PRO A 212 -5.93 -15.72 2.62
N TRP A 213 -5.87 -14.69 3.47
CA TRP A 213 -5.47 -14.81 4.87
C TRP A 213 -6.65 -14.80 5.84
N TRP A 214 -7.87 -14.54 5.37
CA TRP A 214 -9.08 -14.61 6.18
C TRP A 214 -9.60 -16.06 6.25
N PRO A 215 -10.08 -16.55 7.41
CA PRO A 215 -10.25 -15.85 8.68
C PRO A 215 -9.06 -15.92 9.65
N GLU A 216 -7.97 -16.59 9.27
CA GLU A 216 -6.83 -16.81 10.18
C GLU A 216 -6.16 -15.51 10.61
N VAL A 217 -6.21 -14.49 9.77
CA VAL A 217 -5.77 -13.12 10.03
C VAL A 217 -6.96 -12.19 9.80
N ASP A 218 -7.22 -11.31 10.76
CA ASP A 218 -8.28 -10.29 10.67
C ASP A 218 -7.66 -8.90 10.72
N ALA A 219 -7.64 -8.22 9.57
CA ALA A 219 -7.15 -6.85 9.45
C ALA A 219 -8.27 -5.81 9.30
N SER A 220 -9.54 -6.16 9.59
CA SER A 220 -10.70 -5.26 9.46
C SER A 220 -10.57 -3.97 10.29
N ARG A 221 -9.73 -3.99 11.34
CA ARG A 221 -9.42 -2.84 12.21
C ARG A 221 -8.13 -2.11 11.84
N MET A 222 -7.36 -2.57 10.85
CA MET A 222 -6.08 -1.96 10.44
C MET A 222 -6.27 -0.81 9.46
N VAL A 223 -6.69 0.35 9.96
CA VAL A 223 -6.99 1.51 9.11
C VAL A 223 -5.74 2.17 8.52
N VAL A 224 -5.83 2.60 7.26
CA VAL A 224 -4.77 3.35 6.58
C VAL A 224 -5.09 4.85 6.61
N VAL A 225 -4.38 5.61 7.45
CA VAL A 225 -4.52 7.07 7.51
C VAL A 225 -3.52 7.73 6.55
N ASP A 226 -3.95 8.00 5.32
CA ASP A 226 -3.21 8.81 4.35
C ASP A 226 -3.56 10.31 4.46
N ALA A 227 -2.99 11.15 3.60
CA ALA A 227 -3.28 12.58 3.61
C ALA A 227 -4.76 12.91 3.32
N ASN A 228 -5.48 12.08 2.55
CA ASN A 228 -6.90 12.28 2.29
C ASN A 228 -7.73 11.99 3.53
N VAL A 229 -7.50 10.83 4.15
CA VAL A 229 -8.18 10.39 5.37
C VAL A 229 -7.84 11.32 6.54
N ALA A 230 -6.58 11.72 6.71
CA ALA A 230 -6.16 12.67 7.74
C ALA A 230 -6.91 14.00 7.65
N ARG A 231 -7.05 14.58 6.44
CA ARG A 231 -7.82 15.82 6.23
C ARG A 231 -9.30 15.66 6.60
N VAL A 232 -9.89 14.49 6.34
CA VAL A 232 -11.28 14.21 6.74
C VAL A 232 -11.36 14.12 8.27
N ILE A 233 -10.45 13.39 8.90
CA ILE A 233 -10.37 13.25 10.36
C ILE A 233 -10.22 14.63 11.02
N ASP A 234 -9.28 15.46 10.55
CA ASP A 234 -9.04 16.81 11.09
C ASP A 234 -10.28 17.69 10.96
N HIS A 235 -10.96 17.62 9.81
CA HIS A 235 -12.21 18.34 9.60
C HIS A 235 -13.29 17.90 10.60
N LEU A 236 -13.50 16.60 10.76
CA LEU A 236 -14.52 16.05 11.67
C LEU A 236 -14.19 16.33 13.14
N ARG A 237 -12.91 16.35 13.51
CA ARG A 237 -12.42 16.71 14.85
C ARG A 237 -12.44 18.21 15.11
N ARG A 238 -12.65 19.03 14.07
CA ARG A 238 -12.53 20.49 14.10
C ARG A 238 -11.13 20.93 14.57
N GLY A 239 -10.10 20.25 14.08
CA GLY A 239 -8.69 20.52 14.43
C GLY A 239 -8.28 20.13 15.86
N ARG A 240 -9.15 19.47 16.64
CA ARG A 240 -8.87 19.16 18.05
C ARG A 240 -8.13 17.84 18.24
N GLY A 241 -7.13 17.84 19.14
CA GLY A 241 -6.37 16.70 19.62
C GLY A 241 -5.11 16.38 18.80
N MET A 242 -4.36 15.37 19.22
CA MET A 242 -3.09 14.99 18.59
C MET A 242 -3.23 14.51 17.13
N THR A 243 -2.23 14.83 16.32
CA THR A 243 -2.15 14.52 14.88
C THR A 243 -1.22 13.34 14.57
N THR A 244 -0.78 12.58 15.59
CA THR A 244 0.00 11.38 15.35
C THR A 244 -0.83 10.30 14.65
N TYR A 245 -0.16 9.48 13.83
CA TYR A 245 -0.82 8.42 13.05
C TYR A 245 -1.67 7.49 13.94
N GLU A 246 -1.11 7.03 15.05
CA GLU A 246 -1.78 6.14 16.01
C GLU A 246 -3.05 6.77 16.60
N ARG A 247 -3.00 8.06 16.95
CA ARG A 247 -4.16 8.78 17.52
C ARG A 247 -5.23 9.00 16.47
N MET A 248 -4.85 9.33 15.23
CA MET A 248 -5.80 9.43 14.13
C MET A 248 -6.45 8.08 13.80
N ALA A 249 -5.66 7.00 13.75
CA ALA A 249 -6.14 5.65 13.50
C ALA A 249 -7.11 5.20 14.60
N GLY A 250 -6.75 5.37 15.87
CA GLY A 250 -7.61 5.05 17.01
C GLY A 250 -8.91 5.84 17.01
N TRP A 251 -8.86 7.14 16.68
CA TRP A 251 -10.05 7.96 16.54
C TRP A 251 -10.97 7.46 15.41
N LEU A 252 -10.41 7.14 14.24
CA LEU A 252 -11.19 6.65 13.10
C LEU A 252 -11.86 5.31 13.42
N ILE A 253 -11.14 4.40 14.08
CA ILE A 253 -11.69 3.12 14.54
C ILE A 253 -12.87 3.35 15.48
N ALA A 254 -12.71 4.19 16.50
CA ALA A 254 -13.76 4.48 17.48
C ALA A 254 -15.01 5.14 16.86
N VAL A 255 -14.84 5.95 15.82
CA VAL A 255 -15.97 6.52 15.07
C VAL A 255 -16.62 5.48 14.17
N ALA A 256 -15.83 4.65 13.48
CA ALA A 256 -16.34 3.61 12.61
C ALA A 256 -17.14 2.53 13.38
N ASP A 257 -16.74 2.22 14.62
CA ASP A 257 -17.45 1.25 15.48
C ASP A 257 -18.90 1.67 15.83
N ARG A 258 -19.25 2.95 15.63
CA ARG A 258 -20.60 3.50 15.84
C ARG A 258 -21.50 3.37 14.61
N VAL A 259 -20.98 2.88 13.49
CA VAL A 259 -21.73 2.71 12.25
C VAL A 259 -21.99 1.22 12.05
N ASP A 260 -23.24 0.78 12.17
CA ASP A 260 -23.62 -0.56 11.70
C ASP A 260 -23.71 -0.51 10.18
N LEU A 261 -22.83 -1.25 9.50
CA LEU A 261 -22.79 -1.23 8.04
C LEU A 261 -23.96 -2.01 7.42
N ARG A 262 -24.59 -2.91 8.19
CA ARG A 262 -25.74 -3.70 7.72
C ARG A 262 -26.98 -2.84 7.51
N ASP A 263 -27.09 -1.74 8.25
CA ASP A 263 -28.13 -0.71 8.04
C ASP A 263 -28.01 -0.04 6.66
N LEU A 264 -26.85 -0.14 6.02
CA LEU A 264 -26.57 0.46 4.72
C LEU A 264 -26.54 -0.57 3.59
N ASN A 265 -26.08 -1.79 3.87
CA ASN A 265 -26.15 -2.95 2.99
C ASN A 265 -26.05 -4.22 3.85
N PRO A 266 -27.06 -5.12 3.83
CA PRO A 266 -27.12 -6.30 4.69
C PRO A 266 -26.01 -7.34 4.43
N ASP A 267 -25.37 -7.31 3.24
CA ASP A 267 -24.28 -8.22 2.89
C ASP A 267 -22.92 -7.79 3.48
N LEU A 268 -22.85 -6.62 4.14
CA LEU A 268 -21.65 -6.13 4.79
C LEU A 268 -21.51 -6.67 6.21
N PRO A 269 -20.29 -6.81 6.75
CA PRO A 269 -20.10 -7.12 8.16
C PRO A 269 -20.67 -5.99 9.02
N GLN A 270 -21.14 -6.31 10.24
CA GLN A 270 -21.68 -5.30 11.16
C GLN A 270 -20.72 -4.11 11.32
N ARG A 271 -19.42 -4.39 11.47
CA ARG A 271 -18.38 -3.37 11.66
C ARG A 271 -17.18 -3.67 10.77
N SER A 272 -16.70 -2.64 10.09
CA SER A 272 -15.39 -2.64 9.43
C SER A 272 -14.81 -1.22 9.40
N PRO A 273 -13.95 -0.87 10.38
CA PRO A 273 -13.19 0.37 10.32
C PRO A 273 -12.40 0.54 9.03
N ARG A 274 -11.86 -0.56 8.48
CA ARG A 274 -11.09 -0.52 7.24
C ARG A 274 -11.94 -0.16 6.02
N LEU A 275 -13.17 -0.66 5.91
CA LEU A 275 -14.09 -0.28 4.83
C LEU A 275 -14.57 1.16 4.97
N VAL A 276 -14.85 1.61 6.21
CA VAL A 276 -15.16 3.03 6.47
C VAL A 276 -13.99 3.91 6.04
N GLN A 277 -12.76 3.55 6.39
CA GLN A 277 -11.56 4.24 5.94
C GLN A 277 -11.45 4.28 4.42
N GLN A 278 -11.71 3.16 3.72
CA GLN A 278 -11.70 3.08 2.27
C GLN A 278 -12.70 4.05 1.65
N ALA A 279 -13.90 4.14 2.21
CA ALA A 279 -14.92 5.08 1.76
C ALA A 279 -14.50 6.55 1.93
N LEU A 280 -13.84 6.89 3.04
CA LEU A 280 -13.30 8.24 3.25
C LEU A 280 -12.21 8.57 2.22
N TYR A 281 -11.29 7.62 1.99
CA TYR A 281 -10.25 7.74 0.98
C TYR A 281 -10.83 7.97 -0.41
N ALA A 282 -11.73 7.08 -0.87
CA ALA A 282 -12.35 7.15 -2.18
C ALA A 282 -13.14 8.45 -2.39
N PHE A 283 -13.90 8.89 -1.37
CA PHE A 283 -14.65 10.15 -1.43
C PHE A 283 -13.74 11.38 -1.59
N ARG A 284 -12.62 11.40 -0.85
CA ARG A 284 -11.73 12.56 -0.77
C ARG A 284 -10.64 12.60 -1.84
N SER A 285 -10.34 11.46 -2.48
CA SER A 285 -9.29 11.36 -3.48
C SER A 285 -9.67 12.05 -4.79
N ARG A 286 -9.26 13.32 -4.95
CA ARG A 286 -9.54 14.13 -6.15
C ARG A 286 -9.06 13.43 -7.42
N SER A 287 -7.80 12.96 -7.41
CA SER A 287 -7.17 12.37 -8.59
C SER A 287 -7.84 11.09 -9.04
N ASN A 288 -8.18 10.19 -8.10
CA ASN A 288 -8.84 8.93 -8.47
C ASN A 288 -10.26 9.18 -8.97
N ARG A 289 -10.96 10.17 -8.40
CA ARG A 289 -12.29 10.53 -8.87
C ARG A 289 -12.24 11.15 -10.27
N SER A 290 -11.28 12.03 -10.55
CA SER A 290 -11.08 12.57 -11.90
C SER A 290 -10.70 11.49 -12.93
N ASP A 291 -9.81 10.57 -12.57
CA ASP A 291 -9.40 9.46 -13.44
C ASP A 291 -10.57 8.53 -13.80
N ARG A 292 -11.53 8.38 -12.88
CA ARG A 292 -12.77 7.61 -13.08
C ARG A 292 -13.90 8.43 -13.73
N ALA A 293 -13.60 9.61 -14.25
CA ALA A 293 -14.58 10.53 -14.85
C ALA A 293 -15.79 10.84 -13.93
N ASP A 294 -15.56 10.96 -12.61
CA ASP A 294 -16.60 11.31 -11.65
C ASP A 294 -17.30 12.62 -12.09
N PRO A 295 -18.65 12.66 -12.18
CA PRO A 295 -19.36 13.84 -12.62
C PRO A 295 -19.04 15.12 -11.83
N CYS A 296 -18.73 15.00 -10.52
CA CYS A 296 -18.32 16.13 -9.70
C CYS A 296 -16.93 16.69 -10.08
N ALA A 297 -16.11 15.93 -10.81
CA ALA A 297 -14.81 16.40 -11.29
C ALA A 297 -14.93 17.38 -12.46
N HIS A 298 -16.02 17.30 -13.23
CA HIS A 298 -16.22 18.05 -14.47
C HIS A 298 -17.23 19.19 -14.36
N ARG A 299 -18.04 19.22 -13.29
CA ARG A 299 -19.01 20.29 -13.03
C ARG A 299 -18.75 20.92 -11.67
N PRO A 300 -18.52 22.24 -11.57
CA PRO A 300 -18.44 22.93 -10.29
C PRO A 300 -19.71 22.65 -9.48
N CYS A 301 -19.58 21.90 -8.39
CA CYS A 301 -20.71 21.66 -7.50
C CYS A 301 -20.75 22.78 -6.45
N HIS A 302 -21.67 23.73 -6.61
CA HIS A 302 -21.99 24.70 -5.55
C HIS A 302 -22.81 24.08 -4.40
N VAL A 303 -23.18 22.80 -4.53
CA VAL A 303 -24.25 22.15 -3.76
C VAL A 303 -23.79 20.86 -3.08
N CYS A 304 -22.49 20.55 -3.02
CA CYS A 304 -22.08 19.39 -2.22
C CYS A 304 -22.21 19.76 -0.74
N PRO A 305 -23.14 19.17 0.04
CA PRO A 305 -23.30 19.52 1.45
C PRO A 305 -22.08 19.08 2.28
N SER A 306 -21.22 18.23 1.71
CA SER A 306 -20.03 17.73 2.37
C SER A 306 -18.89 18.74 2.30
N ARG A 307 -18.59 19.37 3.44
CA ARG A 307 -17.42 20.22 3.64
C ARG A 307 -16.08 19.48 3.50
N VAL A 308 -16.06 18.18 3.26
CA VAL A 308 -14.82 17.44 2.92
C VAL A 308 -14.71 17.12 1.43
N CYS A 309 -15.61 17.63 0.58
CA CYS A 309 -15.52 17.42 -0.86
C CYS A 309 -14.19 17.95 -1.45
N PRO A 310 -13.48 17.16 -2.29
CA PRO A 310 -12.25 17.61 -2.94
C PRO A 310 -12.44 18.60 -4.09
N PHE A 311 -13.68 18.80 -4.55
CA PHE A 311 -14.05 19.64 -5.69
C PHE A 311 -14.80 20.91 -5.31
N ASP A 312 -14.98 21.18 -4.01
CA ASP A 312 -15.62 22.39 -3.53
C ASP A 312 -14.83 23.64 -3.98
N ALA A 313 -15.46 24.43 -4.86
CA ALA A 313 -14.88 25.61 -5.51
C ALA A 313 -14.70 26.79 -4.54
N THR A 314 -15.39 26.79 -3.39
CA THR A 314 -15.22 27.84 -2.37
C THR A 314 -13.87 27.75 -1.65
N ARG A 315 -13.19 26.60 -1.75
CA ARG A 315 -11.79 26.43 -1.32
C ARG A 315 -10.86 26.77 -2.47
N GLY A 316 -10.76 28.08 -2.74
CA GLY A 316 -9.82 28.65 -3.67
C GLY A 316 -8.40 28.10 -3.48
N ARG A 317 -7.69 27.98 -4.60
CA ARG A 317 -6.29 27.58 -4.78
C ARG A 317 -5.42 27.89 -3.56
N VAL A 318 -5.09 26.88 -2.77
CA VAL A 318 -3.84 26.92 -1.99
C VAL A 318 -2.73 26.83 -3.04
N ARG A 319 -2.06 27.96 -3.31
CA ARG A 319 -0.84 28.00 -4.12
C ARG A 319 0.16 27.01 -3.51
N VAL A 320 0.73 26.17 -4.37
CA VAL A 320 1.94 25.39 -4.06
C VAL A 320 3.09 26.37 -3.89
#